data_AF-A0A8J8FND3-F1
#
_entry.id   AF-A0A8J8FND3-F1
#
_cell.length_a   1.000
_cell.length_b   1.000
_cell.length_c   1.000
_cell.angle_alpha   90.00
_cell.angle_beta   90.00
_cell.angle_gamma   90.00
#
_symmetry.space_group_name_H-M   'P 1'
#
loop_
_entity.id
_entity.type
_entity.pdbx_description
1 polymer ?
#
loop_
_entity_poly.entity_id
_entity_poly.type
_entity_poly.pdbx_seq_one_letter_code
_entity_poly.pdbx_strand_id
1 'polypeptide(L)'
;EDWKLYEGWGREAKQLDEEGSSRGLILSLLLDHCLLLHPEQTTRIENKLPACTVGSLQRKSQMDILLEFIKNLLEHPAPGEKLKELGELIDDIFQLMPSGKHMTGKNLGRLEPSPSLNHRALG
;
A
#
# COMPACT_ATOMS: atom_id res chain seq x y z
N GLU A 1 7.20 5.62 17.09
CA GLU A 1 6.43 5.44 15.84
C GLU A 1 5.56 4.21 16.02
N ASP A 2 4.24 4.39 15.94
CA ASP A 2 3.24 3.39 16.32
C ASP A 2 2.94 2.45 15.14
N TRP A 3 2.85 1.15 15.43
CA TRP A 3 3.09 0.03 14.52
C TRP A 3 1.84 -0.41 13.74
N LYS A 4 0.85 0.46 13.58
CA LYS A 4 -0.42 0.20 12.91
C LYS A 4 -0.74 1.28 11.87
N LEU A 5 0.16 1.53 10.92
CA LEU A 5 -0.02 2.75 10.14
C LEU A 5 -1.36 2.81 9.38
N TYR A 6 -1.94 1.69 8.90
CA TYR A 6 -3.30 1.63 8.28
C TYR A 6 -3.91 0.21 8.26
N GLU A 7 -3.83 -0.55 9.36
CA GLU A 7 -4.39 -1.92 9.45
C GLU A 7 -3.89 -2.95 8.41
N GLY A 8 -2.74 -2.71 7.78
CA GLY A 8 -2.21 -3.59 6.72
C GLY A 8 -2.71 -3.26 5.30
N TRP A 9 -3.57 -2.24 5.16
CA TRP A 9 -4.17 -1.85 3.88
C TRP A 9 -3.42 -0.73 3.13
N GLY A 10 -2.31 -0.24 3.69
CA GLY A 10 -1.49 0.82 3.09
C GLY A 10 -2.01 2.24 3.37
N ARG A 11 -1.18 3.25 3.06
CA ARG A 11 -1.41 4.65 3.50
C ARG A 11 -2.67 5.32 2.97
N GLU A 12 -3.16 4.84 1.83
CA GLU A 12 -4.33 5.40 1.16
C GLU A 12 -5.65 4.90 1.74
N ALA A 13 -5.62 3.86 2.60
CA ALA A 13 -6.81 3.28 3.22
C ALA A 13 -7.16 3.93 4.58
N LYS A 14 -6.69 5.15 4.85
CA LYS A 14 -6.91 5.82 6.13
C LYS A 14 -8.39 6.15 6.34
N GLN A 15 -9.01 5.47 7.29
CA GLN A 15 -10.33 5.84 7.80
C GLN A 15 -10.15 6.60 9.12
N LEU A 16 -10.63 7.85 9.16
CA LEU A 16 -10.59 8.72 10.33
C LEU A 16 -11.88 8.55 11.12
N ASP A 17 -11.91 9.03 12.38
CA ASP A 17 -13.05 8.99 13.31
C ASP A 17 -13.41 7.61 13.91
N GLU A 18 -14.37 7.60 14.85
CA GLU A 18 -14.82 6.38 15.56
C GLU A 18 -15.44 5.35 14.60
N GLU A 19 -16.21 5.83 13.63
CA GLU A 19 -16.86 5.01 12.62
C GLU A 19 -15.81 4.45 11.63
N GLY A 20 -14.82 5.25 11.25
CA GLY A 20 -13.68 4.80 10.48
C GLY A 20 -12.84 3.73 11.19
N SER A 21 -12.67 3.84 12.51
CA SER A 21 -12.01 2.79 13.30
C SER A 21 -12.80 1.48 13.32
N SER A 22 -14.14 1.54 13.33
CA SER A 22 -15.00 0.35 13.27
C SER A 22 -14.95 -0.31 11.90
N ARG A 23 -15.03 0.49 10.83
CA ARG A 23 -15.00 0.00 9.45
C ARG A 23 -13.68 -0.63 9.05
N GLY A 24 -12.56 -0.04 9.48
CA GLY A 24 -11.24 -0.65 9.31
C GLY A 24 -11.23 -2.06 9.92
N LEU A 25 -11.55 -2.16 11.21
CA LEU A 25 -11.56 -3.44 11.92
C LEU A 25 -12.49 -4.46 11.25
N ILE A 26 -13.69 -4.06 10.82
CA ILE A 26 -14.62 -4.94 10.10
C ILE A 26 -14.01 -5.46 8.80
N LEU A 27 -13.39 -4.59 7.99
CA LEU A 27 -12.75 -4.99 6.74
C LEU A 27 -11.57 -5.94 6.98
N SER A 28 -10.75 -5.65 7.98
CA SER A 28 -9.65 -6.49 8.41
C SER A 28 -10.13 -7.89 8.84
N LEU A 29 -11.19 -7.97 9.65
CA LEU A 29 -11.78 -9.25 10.08
C LEU A 29 -12.43 -10.02 8.92
N LEU A 30 -13.11 -9.33 8.01
CA LEU A 30 -13.70 -9.95 6.81
C LEU A 30 -12.61 -10.53 5.90
N LEU A 31 -11.50 -9.81 5.70
CA LEU A 31 -10.38 -10.31 4.92
C LEU A 31 -9.71 -11.51 5.59
N ASP A 32 -9.48 -11.43 6.91
CA ASP A 32 -8.94 -12.54 7.69
C ASP A 32 -9.84 -13.79 7.55
N HIS A 33 -11.17 -13.62 7.54
CA HIS A 33 -12.12 -14.70 7.29
C HIS A 33 -12.06 -15.22 5.85
N CYS A 34 -11.98 -14.35 4.85
CA CYS A 34 -11.80 -14.77 3.45
C CYS A 34 -10.53 -15.60 3.26
N LEU A 35 -9.46 -15.29 4.01
CA LEU A 35 -8.21 -16.04 3.94
C LEU A 35 -8.28 -17.42 4.57
N LEU A 36 -9.29 -17.71 5.41
CA LEU A 36 -9.58 -19.08 5.84
C LEU A 36 -10.05 -19.96 4.67
N LEU A 37 -10.55 -19.36 3.59
CA LEU A 37 -10.94 -20.06 2.37
C LEU A 37 -9.75 -20.32 1.42
N HIS A 38 -8.55 -19.83 1.75
CA HIS A 38 -7.37 -20.10 0.94
C HIS A 38 -7.05 -21.61 0.97
N PRO A 39 -6.76 -22.26 -0.18
CA PRO A 39 -6.59 -23.72 -0.24
C PRO A 39 -5.56 -24.29 0.77
N GLU A 40 -4.44 -23.59 0.96
CA GLU A 40 -3.42 -23.95 1.97
C GLU A 40 -3.97 -23.88 3.41
N GLN A 41 -4.83 -22.90 3.71
CA GLN A 41 -5.45 -22.79 5.05
C GLN A 41 -6.51 -23.86 5.25
N THR A 42 -7.39 -24.06 4.27
CA THR A 42 -8.41 -25.12 4.30
C THR A 42 -7.76 -26.47 4.55
N THR A 43 -6.71 -26.80 3.78
CA THR A 43 -5.97 -28.06 3.93
C THR A 43 -5.37 -28.20 5.32
N ARG A 44 -4.81 -27.13 5.90
CA ARG A 44 -4.25 -27.18 7.26
C ARG A 44 -5.32 -27.39 8.32
N ILE A 45 -6.45 -26.70 8.21
CA ILE A 45 -7.57 -26.81 9.14
C ILE A 45 -8.14 -28.23 9.11
N GLU A 46 -8.36 -28.79 7.92
CA GLU A 46 -8.84 -30.17 7.74
C GLU A 46 -7.89 -31.20 8.36
N ASN A 47 -6.58 -30.95 8.29
CA ASN A 47 -5.55 -31.79 8.88
C ASN A 47 -5.23 -31.46 10.35
N LYS A 48 -6.01 -30.60 11.02
CA LYS A 48 -5.80 -30.15 12.40
C LYS A 48 -4.41 -29.53 12.66
N LEU A 49 -3.83 -28.92 11.64
CA LEU A 49 -2.56 -28.20 11.73
C LEU A 49 -2.80 -26.73 12.11
N PRO A 50 -1.80 -26.05 12.71
CA PRO A 50 -1.88 -24.62 12.95
C PRO A 50 -2.08 -23.83 11.64
N ALA A 51 -3.01 -22.88 11.70
CA ALA A 51 -3.25 -21.95 10.62
C ALA A 51 -2.01 -21.10 10.34
N CYS A 52 -1.82 -20.74 9.08
CA CYS A 52 -0.78 -19.80 8.68
C CYS A 52 -1.16 -18.36 9.07
N THR A 53 -0.16 -17.49 9.22
CA THR A 53 -0.43 -16.05 9.35
C THR A 53 -0.84 -15.47 8.00
N VAL A 54 -1.75 -14.49 8.01
CA VAL A 54 -2.21 -13.78 6.80
C VAL A 54 -1.04 -13.22 5.99
N GLY A 55 -0.13 -12.52 6.66
CA GLY A 55 1.06 -11.97 6.01
C GLY A 55 1.97 -13.04 5.38
N SER A 56 2.07 -14.24 5.96
CA SER A 56 2.85 -15.33 5.35
C SER A 56 2.16 -15.93 4.11
N LEU A 57 0.83 -16.06 4.13
CA LEU A 57 0.07 -16.54 2.98
C LEU A 57 0.14 -15.56 1.82
N GLN A 58 -0.12 -14.29 2.09
CA GLN A 58 -0.07 -13.24 1.08
C GLN A 58 1.30 -13.19 0.40
N ARG A 59 2.39 -13.21 1.18
CA ARG A 59 3.75 -13.24 0.60
C ARG A 59 3.99 -14.47 -0.26
N LYS A 60 3.56 -15.65 0.20
CA LYS A 60 3.69 -16.88 -0.58
C LYS A 60 2.90 -16.80 -1.90
N SER A 61 1.62 -16.41 -1.84
CA SER A 61 0.77 -16.25 -3.03
C SER A 61 1.34 -15.23 -4.01
N GLN A 62 1.88 -14.12 -3.52
CA GLN A 62 2.56 -13.11 -4.36
C GLN A 62 3.78 -13.70 -5.09
N MET A 63 4.60 -14.50 -4.42
CA MET A 63 5.75 -15.14 -5.05
C MET A 63 5.33 -16.24 -6.03
N ASP A 64 4.28 -17.01 -5.71
CA ASP A 64 3.75 -18.05 -6.59
C ASP A 64 3.24 -17.42 -7.91
N ILE A 65 2.48 -16.32 -7.83
CA ILE A 65 2.01 -15.56 -9.01
C ILE A 65 3.20 -14.95 -9.78
N LEU A 66 4.18 -14.36 -9.09
CA LEU A 66 5.36 -13.79 -9.74
C LEU A 66 6.13 -14.85 -10.54
N LEU A 67 6.31 -16.04 -9.97
CA LEU A 67 6.99 -17.15 -10.64
C LEU A 67 6.19 -17.64 -11.85
N GLU A 68 4.87 -17.76 -11.72
CA GLU A 68 3.99 -18.12 -12.83
C GLU A 68 4.04 -17.07 -13.96
N PHE A 69 4.01 -15.79 -13.60
CA PHE A 69 4.18 -14.70 -14.55
C PHE A 69 5.52 -14.77 -15.29
N ILE A 70 6.63 -15.00 -14.58
CA ILE A 70 7.96 -15.13 -15.20
C ILE A 70 7.99 -16.30 -16.18
N LYS A 71 7.42 -17.46 -15.80
CA LYS A 71 7.34 -18.62 -16.70
C LYS A 71 6.55 -18.29 -17.97
N ASN A 72 5.35 -17.73 -17.80
CA ASN A 72 4.49 -17.33 -18.92
C ASN A 72 5.17 -16.31 -19.83
N LEU A 73 5.94 -15.38 -19.25
CA LEU A 73 6.70 -14.40 -20.00
C LEU A 73 7.78 -15.07 -20.84
N LEU A 74 8.54 -16.01 -20.27
CA LEU A 74 9.62 -16.72 -20.97
C LEU A 74 9.12 -17.65 -22.08
N GLU A 75 7.90 -18.18 -21.94
CA GLU A 75 7.24 -19.01 -22.96
C GLU A 75 6.58 -18.20 -24.09
N HIS A 76 6.47 -16.87 -23.93
CA HIS A 76 5.84 -16.01 -24.91
C HIS A 76 6.69 -15.90 -26.19
N PRO A 77 6.09 -15.87 -27.40
CA PRO A 77 6.84 -15.76 -28.66
C PRO A 77 7.70 -14.49 -28.79
N ALA A 78 7.32 -13.43 -28.08
CA ALA A 78 8.03 -12.15 -28.03
C ALA A 78 8.07 -11.63 -26.58
N PRO A 79 8.98 -12.13 -25.72
CA PRO A 79 9.01 -11.79 -24.30
C PRO A 79 9.41 -10.33 -24.06
N GLY A 80 10.30 -9.79 -24.92
CA GLY A 80 10.77 -8.41 -24.83
C GLY A 80 9.64 -7.39 -25.05
N GLU A 81 8.77 -7.61 -26.03
CA GLU A 81 7.61 -6.75 -26.29
C GLU A 81 6.62 -6.78 -25.13
N LYS A 82 6.33 -7.97 -24.59
CA LYS A 82 5.42 -8.12 -23.44
C LYS A 82 5.95 -7.42 -22.18
N LEU A 83 7.26 -7.49 -21.96
CA LEU A 83 7.90 -6.78 -20.85
C LEU A 83 7.86 -5.26 -21.05
N LYS A 84 8.00 -4.80 -22.30
CA LYS A 84 7.89 -3.38 -22.64
C LYS A 84 6.47 -2.85 -22.40
N GLU A 85 5.44 -3.58 -22.85
CA GLU A 85 4.03 -3.25 -22.58
C GLU A 85 3.77 -3.14 -21.06
N LEU A 86 4.33 -4.06 -20.26
CA LEU A 86 4.21 -3.99 -18.81
C LEU A 86 4.89 -2.74 -18.24
N GLY A 87 6.07 -2.38 -18.76
CA GLY A 87 6.78 -1.17 -18.39
C GLY A 87 5.97 0.10 -18.66
N GLU A 88 5.32 0.18 -19.82
CA GLU A 88 4.44 1.31 -20.19
C GLU A 88 3.23 1.40 -19.24
N LEU A 89 2.64 0.26 -18.86
CA LEU A 89 1.51 0.22 -17.93
C LEU A 89 1.88 0.64 -16.50
N ILE A 90 3.14 0.42 -16.07
CA ILE A 90 3.61 0.81 -14.73
C ILE A 90 3.53 2.32 -14.58
N ASP A 91 3.95 3.07 -15.59
CA ASP A 91 3.93 4.53 -15.55
C ASP A 91 2.49 5.06 -15.48
N ASP A 92 1.54 4.40 -16.14
CA ASP A 92 0.11 4.74 -16.06
C ASP A 92 -0.47 4.50 -14.66
N ILE A 93 -0.10 3.38 -14.01
CA ILE A 93 -0.65 2.98 -12.71
C ILE A 93 0.02 3.73 -11.55
N PHE A 94 1.34 3.90 -11.58
CA PHE A 94 2.13 4.46 -10.48
C PHE A 94 2.55 5.90 -10.76
N GLN A 95 1.55 6.78 -10.84
CA GLN A 95 1.77 8.20 -11.05
C GLN A 95 2.55 8.85 -9.90
N LEU A 96 3.60 9.60 -10.25
CA LEU A 96 4.33 10.41 -9.29
C LEU A 96 3.51 11.65 -8.92
N MET A 97 2.98 11.64 -7.70
CA MET A 97 2.18 12.75 -7.19
C MET A 97 3.08 13.84 -6.60
N PRO A 98 2.84 15.13 -6.91
CA PRO A 98 3.58 16.23 -6.31
C PRO A 98 3.38 16.28 -4.79
N SER A 99 4.48 16.57 -4.09
CA SER A 99 4.53 16.47 -2.63
C SER A 99 3.91 17.69 -1.94
N GLY A 100 2.72 17.52 -1.36
CA GLY A 100 2.06 18.56 -0.57
C GLY A 100 2.81 18.97 0.72
N LYS A 101 3.69 18.09 1.23
CA LYS A 101 4.56 18.31 2.40
C LYS A 101 5.75 19.23 2.10
N HIS A 102 6.08 19.44 0.82
CA HIS A 102 7.07 20.44 0.41
C HIS A 102 6.43 21.78 0.00
N MET A 103 5.14 21.96 0.31
CA MET A 103 4.37 23.16 -0.02
C MET A 103 4.38 23.53 -1.52
N THR A 104 4.66 22.57 -2.40
CA THR A 104 4.66 22.76 -3.85
C THR A 104 3.30 23.28 -4.31
N GLY A 105 3.28 24.42 -5.01
CA GLY A 105 2.08 25.01 -5.59
C GLY A 105 1.08 25.62 -4.59
N LYS A 106 1.41 25.69 -3.30
CA LYS A 106 0.53 26.29 -2.29
C LYS A 106 0.74 27.80 -2.18
N ASN A 107 -0.36 28.54 -2.11
CA ASN A 107 -0.33 29.94 -1.74
C ASN A 107 -0.07 30.05 -0.23
N LEU A 108 1.12 30.53 0.15
CA LEU A 108 1.54 30.68 1.55
C LEU A 108 0.99 31.95 2.21
N GLY A 109 0.21 32.76 1.49
CA GLY A 109 -0.28 34.04 1.96
C GLY A 109 0.84 35.05 2.14
N ARG A 110 0.70 35.94 3.13
CA ARG A 110 1.68 37.00 3.39
C ARG A 110 2.88 36.42 4.14
N LEU A 111 4.05 36.45 3.50
CA LEU A 111 5.32 35.99 4.06
C LEU A 111 6.20 37.13 4.61
N GLU A 112 5.74 38.37 4.52
CA GLU A 112 6.46 39.51 5.06
C GLU A 112 6.51 39.48 6.60
N PRO A 113 7.57 40.02 7.21
CA PRO A 113 7.64 40.20 8.65
C PRO A 113 6.41 40.98 9.15
N SER A 114 5.72 40.44 10.15
CA SER A 114 4.74 41.22 10.90
C SER A 114 5.46 42.29 11.72
N PRO A 115 4.79 43.40 12.08
CA PRO A 115 5.38 44.42 12.95
C PRO A 115 5.97 43.88 14.26
N SER A 116 5.42 42.78 14.78
CA SER A 116 5.91 42.05 15.96
C SER A 116 7.16 41.19 15.72
N LEU A 117 7.48 40.85 14.47
CA LEU A 117 8.66 40.08 14.09
C LEU A 117 9.85 40.97 13.70
N ASN A 118 9.69 42.29 13.70
CA ASN A 118 10.76 43.26 13.53
C ASN A 118 11.57 43.43 14.83
N HIS A 119 12.19 42.35 15.33
CA HIS A 119 13.13 42.46 16.44
C HIS A 119 14.55 42.76 15.94
N ARG A 120 14.91 44.05 15.99
CA ARG A 120 16.24 44.66 16.12
C ARG A 120 17.41 44.02 15.36
N ALA A 121 17.71 44.53 14.16
CA ALA A 121 19.09 44.66 13.69
C ALA A 121 19.70 45.95 14.29
N LEU A 122 19.95 45.96 15.61
CA LEU A 122 20.73 47.03 16.27
C LEU A 122 21.52 46.37 17.41
N GLY A 123 22.80 46.12 17.11
CA GLY A 123 23.80 45.50 17.95
C GLY A 123 24.95 45.00 17.09
#